data_AF-A0A8S9L1V6-F1
#
_entry.id   AF-A0A8S9L1V6-F1
#
_cell.length_a   1.000
_cell.length_b   1.000
_cell.length_c   1.000
_cell.angle_alpha   90.00
_cell.angle_beta   90.00
_cell.angle_gamma   90.00
#
_symmetry.space_group_name_H-M   'P 1'
#
loop_
_entity.id
_entity.type
_entity.pdbx_description
1 polymer ?
#
loop_
_entity_poly.entity_id
_entity_poly.type
_entity_poly.pdbx_seq_one_letter_code
_entity_poly.pdbx_strand_id
1 'polypeptide(L)'
;MGYGLLYLPSMSEVKQHRLSSEGFSPVTDIKFEDIKFKDKSREKQRKQNMQARKEKRQQEKKDKGKKNSKKAVVAAATDSNKRKLTGKQRQTIQTAEDEEEMARDYRLLKKLKKGSIKEDDFAKLTGADDF
;
A
#
# COMPACT_ATOMS: atom_id res chain seq x y z
N MET A 1 1.92 -9.16 22.90
CA MET A 1 1.37 -7.89 23.44
C MET A 1 0.46 -7.29 22.37
N GLY A 2 -0.83 -7.62 22.39
CA GLY A 2 -1.81 -7.11 21.42
C GLY A 2 -2.42 -5.82 21.92
N TYR A 3 -2.44 -4.78 21.09
CA TYR A 3 -3.10 -3.51 21.43
C TYR A 3 -4.55 -3.57 20.95
N GLY A 4 -5.52 -3.43 21.86
CA GLY A 4 -6.92 -3.27 21.52
C GLY A 4 -7.19 -1.83 21.05
N LEU A 5 -7.96 -1.67 19.97
CA LEU A 5 -8.45 -0.36 19.55
C LEU A 5 -9.47 0.13 20.60
N LEU A 6 -9.11 1.17 21.35
CA LEU A 6 -10.06 1.88 22.21
C LEU A 6 -11.08 2.60 21.33
N TYR A 7 -12.35 2.19 21.41
CA TYR A 7 -13.44 2.93 20.79
C TYR A 7 -13.76 4.16 21.63
N LEU A 8 -13.49 5.35 21.10
CA LEU A 8 -13.87 6.60 21.77
C LEU A 8 -15.36 6.90 21.53
N PRO A 9 -16.07 7.45 22.53
CA PRO A 9 -17.46 7.85 22.36
C PRO A 9 -17.60 8.92 21.27
N SER A 10 -18.66 8.81 20.50
CA SER A 10 -18.99 9.76 19.44
C SER A 10 -19.39 11.11 20.02
N MET A 11 -18.50 12.10 19.95
CA MET A 11 -18.79 13.49 20.31
C MET A 11 -19.69 14.15 19.26
N SER A 12 -20.95 14.42 19.59
CA SER A 12 -21.94 15.05 18.70
C SER A 12 -21.55 16.48 18.30
N GLU A 13 -20.87 17.21 19.17
CA GLU A 13 -20.40 18.58 18.96
C GLU A 13 -19.43 18.70 17.78
N VAL A 14 -18.54 17.71 17.62
CA VAL A 14 -17.58 17.64 16.50
C VAL A 14 -18.30 17.27 15.20
N LYS A 15 -19.31 16.39 15.26
CA LYS A 15 -20.10 15.96 14.10
C LYS A 15 -20.99 17.07 13.55
N GLN A 16 -21.54 17.90 14.42
CA GLN A 16 -22.52 18.93 14.05
C GLN A 16 -21.91 20.16 13.35
N HIS A 17 -20.60 20.16 13.01
CA HIS A 17 -19.91 21.30 12.39
C HIS A 17 -20.09 22.61 13.20
N ARG A 18 -20.39 22.51 14.51
CA ARG A 18 -20.57 23.66 15.41
C ARG A 18 -19.24 24.28 15.84
N LEU A 19 -18.14 23.57 15.58
CA LEU A 19 -16.78 24.09 15.70
C LEU A 19 -16.51 24.98 14.47
N SER A 20 -16.97 26.23 14.54
CA SER A 20 -16.60 27.24 13.54
C SER A 20 -15.17 27.71 13.79
N SER A 21 -14.39 27.83 12.72
CA SER A 21 -13.07 28.48 12.75
C SER A 21 -13.17 30.00 12.68
N GLU A 22 -14.39 30.56 12.67
CA GLU A 22 -14.67 31.98 12.64
C GLU A 22 -14.12 32.65 13.91
N GLY A 23 -13.15 33.56 13.75
CA GLY A 23 -12.40 34.17 14.84
C GLY A 23 -11.01 33.56 15.11
N PHE A 24 -10.67 32.43 14.51
CA PHE A 24 -9.31 31.88 14.57
C PHE A 24 -8.51 32.30 13.34
N SER A 25 -7.71 33.36 13.49
CA SER A 25 -6.69 33.70 12.48
C SER A 25 -5.47 32.79 12.65
N PRO A 26 -5.05 32.03 11.62
CA PRO A 26 -3.83 31.23 11.70
C PRO A 26 -2.63 32.15 11.89
N VAL A 27 -1.89 31.97 12.98
CA VAL A 27 -0.66 32.72 13.25
C VAL A 27 0.43 32.20 12.31
N THR A 28 0.80 33.02 11.32
CA THR A 28 1.81 32.68 10.31
C THR A 28 3.25 32.80 10.79
N ASP A 29 3.46 33.53 11.89
CA ASP A 29 4.80 33.97 12.30
C ASP A 29 5.54 32.92 13.16
N ILE A 30 4.88 31.82 13.49
CA ILE A 30 5.42 30.78 14.37
C ILE A 30 5.79 29.54 13.57
N LYS A 31 7.09 29.26 13.51
CA LYS A 31 7.60 27.98 13.01
C LYS A 31 7.55 26.94 14.12
N PHE A 32 6.57 26.03 14.04
CA PHE A 32 6.42 24.93 15.00
C PHE A 32 7.65 24.01 15.07
N GLU A 33 8.46 23.94 14.01
CA GLU A 33 9.70 23.15 13.99
C GLU A 33 10.79 23.72 14.92
N ASP A 34 10.74 25.01 15.26
CA ASP A 34 11.74 25.68 16.09
C ASP A 34 11.40 25.61 17.59
N ILE A 35 10.16 25.27 17.93
CA ILE A 35 9.72 25.10 19.31
C ILE A 35 10.35 23.82 19.87
N LYS A 36 11.25 23.97 20.85
CA LYS A 36 11.98 22.84 21.47
C LYS A 36 11.16 22.19 22.58
N PHE A 37 11.32 20.88 22.76
CA PHE A 37 10.80 20.24 23.97
C PHE A 37 11.57 20.67 25.21
N LYS A 38 10.88 20.74 26.35
CA LYS A 38 11.48 21.01 27.66
C LYS A 38 12.52 19.94 28.03
N ASP A 39 12.23 18.67 27.71
CA ASP A 39 13.14 17.55 27.92
C ASP A 39 14.15 17.42 26.76
N LYS A 40 15.43 17.48 27.12
CA LYS A 40 16.57 17.39 26.20
C LYS A 40 16.66 16.01 25.53
N SER A 41 16.30 14.93 26.23
CA SER A 41 16.38 13.56 25.70
C SER A 41 15.37 13.38 24.57
N ARG A 42 14.12 13.81 24.81
CA ARG A 42 13.03 13.82 23.84
C ARG A 42 13.32 14.72 22.64
N GLU A 43 13.94 15.88 22.84
CA GLU A 43 14.34 16.77 21.75
C GLU A 43 15.43 16.15 20.87
N LYS A 44 16.40 15.42 21.45
CA LYS A 44 17.40 14.68 20.68
C LYS A 44 16.75 13.61 19.81
N GLN A 45 15.86 12.80 20.38
CA GLN A 45 15.12 11.77 19.65
C GLN A 45 14.25 12.36 18.53
N ARG A 46 13.57 13.48 18.80
CA ARG A 46 12.78 14.19 17.80
C ARG A 46 13.61 14.60 16.60
N LYS A 47 14.78 15.21 16.83
CA LYS A 47 15.68 15.66 15.75
C LYS A 47 16.15 14.49 14.87
N GLN A 48 16.53 13.37 15.48
CA GLN A 48 16.89 12.16 14.75
C GLN A 48 15.73 11.63 13.90
N ASN A 49 14.53 11.56 14.47
CA ASN A 49 13.33 11.12 13.74
C ASN A 49 12.97 12.06 12.59
N MET A 50 13.14 13.38 12.77
CA MET A 50 12.90 14.36 11.72
C MET A 50 13.87 14.21 10.55
N GLN A 51 15.16 13.97 10.83
CA GLN A 51 16.17 13.70 9.81
C GLN A 51 15.85 12.41 9.05
N ALA A 52 15.59 11.32 9.76
CA ALA A 52 15.25 10.04 9.16
C ALA A 52 13.98 10.12 8.29
N ARG A 53 12.96 10.89 8.69
CA ARG A 53 11.76 11.14 7.89
C ARG A 53 12.06 11.96 6.62
N LYS A 54 12.91 12.98 6.71
CA LYS A 54 13.33 13.78 5.54
C LYS A 54 14.08 12.91 4.54
N GLU A 55 15.00 12.05 5.00
CA GLU A 55 15.76 11.12 4.16
C GLU A 55 14.86 10.09 3.47
N LYS A 56 13.95 9.44 4.22
CA LYS A 56 12.97 8.51 3.64
C LYS A 56 12.10 9.17 2.58
N ARG A 57 11.61 10.38 2.83
CA ARG A 57 10.80 11.13 1.86
C ARG A 57 11.59 11.50 0.60
N GLN A 58 12.90 11.76 0.72
CA GLN A 58 13.77 11.99 -0.43
C GLN A 58 14.05 10.72 -1.22
N GLN A 59 14.27 9.59 -0.55
CA GLN A 59 14.40 8.28 -1.20
C GLN A 59 13.13 7.90 -1.94
N GLU A 60 11.96 8.04 -1.32
CA GLU A 60 10.67 7.78 -1.96
C GLU A 60 10.42 8.66 -3.20
N LYS A 61 10.84 9.93 -3.17
CA LYS A 61 10.75 10.81 -4.36
C LYS A 61 11.69 10.34 -5.48
N LYS A 62 12.89 9.86 -5.16
CA LYS A 62 13.84 9.30 -6.14
C LYS A 62 13.34 7.97 -6.72
N ASP A 63 12.71 7.13 -5.90
CA ASP A 63 12.19 5.82 -6.32
C ASP A 63 10.92 5.94 -7.16
N LYS A 64 10.08 6.96 -6.88
CA LYS A 64 8.90 7.27 -7.72
C LYS A 64 9.27 7.72 -9.13
N GLY A 65 10.45 8.33 -9.33
CA GLY A 65 10.98 8.66 -10.67
C GLY A 65 11.47 7.45 -11.49
N LYS A 66 11.65 6.29 -10.85
CA LYS A 66 12.15 5.05 -11.49
C LYS A 66 11.08 3.97 -11.67
N LYS A 67 9.84 4.18 -11.23
CA LYS A 67 8.74 3.22 -11.39
C LYS A 67 8.07 3.32 -12.77
N ASN A 68 8.82 2.97 -13.82
CA ASN A 68 8.24 2.22 -14.94
C ASN A 68 8.31 0.73 -14.56
N SER A 69 7.45 0.31 -13.64
CA SER A 69 7.46 -1.05 -13.09
C SER A 69 6.62 -2.01 -13.94
N LYS A 70 7.12 -2.37 -15.12
CA LYS A 70 6.87 -3.70 -15.71
C LYS A 70 8.11 -4.61 -15.61
N LYS A 71 9.28 -4.07 -15.21
CA LYS A 71 10.54 -4.82 -15.08
C LYS A 71 11.02 -5.07 -13.65
N ALA A 72 10.52 -4.34 -12.66
CA ALA A 72 11.03 -4.42 -11.27
C ALA A 72 10.53 -5.66 -10.50
N VAL A 73 9.39 -6.25 -10.90
CA VAL A 73 8.86 -7.46 -10.26
C VAL A 73 9.68 -8.70 -10.68
N VAL A 74 10.21 -8.72 -11.91
CA VAL A 74 10.97 -9.86 -12.45
C VAL A 74 12.41 -9.89 -11.93
N ALA A 75 13.07 -8.74 -11.78
CA ALA A 75 14.46 -8.69 -11.32
C ALA A 75 14.65 -8.94 -9.81
N ALA A 76 13.63 -8.65 -8.98
CA ALA A 76 13.69 -8.93 -7.55
C ALA A 76 13.48 -10.41 -7.21
N ALA A 77 12.86 -11.17 -8.12
CA ALA A 77 12.64 -12.61 -7.97
C ALA A 77 13.89 -13.44 -8.29
N THR A 78 14.79 -12.95 -9.16
CA THR A 78 15.97 -13.71 -9.60
C THR A 78 17.15 -13.64 -8.61
N ASP A 79 17.28 -12.56 -7.83
CA ASP A 79 18.41 -12.35 -6.91
C ASP A 79 18.15 -12.77 -5.45
N SER A 80 16.91 -13.13 -5.09
CA SER A 80 16.53 -13.45 -3.71
C SER A 80 16.59 -14.94 -3.36
N ASN A 81 17.30 -15.75 -4.15
CA ASN A 81 17.26 -17.23 -4.12
C ASN A 81 17.80 -17.91 -2.85
N LYS A 82 17.97 -17.21 -1.73
CA LYS A 82 18.39 -17.81 -0.44
C LYS A 82 17.69 -17.25 0.81
N ARG A 83 16.70 -16.35 0.68
CA ARG A 83 15.95 -15.85 1.84
C ARG A 83 14.52 -16.37 1.82
N LYS A 84 14.11 -17.06 2.89
CA LYS A 84 12.73 -17.50 3.09
C LYS A 84 11.82 -16.25 3.09
N LEU A 85 10.90 -16.18 2.13
CA LEU A 85 9.89 -15.12 2.07
C LEU A 85 9.01 -15.15 3.32
N THR A 86 8.69 -13.97 3.84
CA THR A 86 7.78 -13.81 4.98
C THR A 86 6.34 -14.23 4.61
N GLY A 87 5.52 -14.63 5.59
CA GLY A 87 4.16 -15.11 5.33
C GLY A 87 3.29 -14.12 4.56
N LYS A 88 3.42 -12.82 4.85
CA LYS A 88 2.72 -11.75 4.12
C LYS A 88 3.16 -11.64 2.65
N GLN A 89 4.46 -11.81 2.38
CA GLN A 89 4.98 -11.79 1.00
C GLN A 89 4.49 -13.00 0.20
N ARG A 90 4.38 -14.18 0.82
CA ARG A 90 3.82 -15.37 0.17
C ARG A 90 2.35 -15.16 -0.20
N GLN A 91 1.55 -14.62 0.72
CA GLN A 91 0.15 -14.31 0.43
C GLN A 91 0.01 -13.32 -0.72
N THR A 92 0.81 -12.23 -0.74
CA THR A 92 0.72 -11.26 -1.84
C THR A 92 1.11 -11.83 -3.21
N ILE A 93 2.03 -12.81 -3.24
CA ILE A 93 2.42 -13.47 -4.49
C ILE A 93 1.31 -14.40 -4.95
N GLN A 94 0.75 -15.21 -4.05
CA GLN A 94 -0.39 -16.08 -4.35
C GLN A 94 -1.58 -15.27 -4.87
N THR A 95 -1.97 -14.20 -4.18
CA THR A 95 -3.08 -13.34 -4.63
C THR A 95 -2.82 -12.73 -6.00
N ALA A 96 -1.58 -12.36 -6.32
CA ALA A 96 -1.25 -11.84 -7.65
C ALA A 96 -1.30 -12.93 -8.73
N GLU A 97 -0.85 -14.14 -8.43
CA GLU A 97 -0.92 -15.30 -9.33
C GLU A 97 -2.39 -15.70 -9.60
N ASP A 98 -3.22 -15.76 -8.55
CA ASP A 98 -4.65 -16.06 -8.63
C ASP A 98 -5.42 -15.02 -9.46
N GLU A 99 -5.09 -13.73 -9.29
CA GLU A 99 -5.68 -12.63 -10.09
C GLU A 99 -5.30 -12.74 -11.58
N GLU A 100 -4.06 -13.14 -11.88
CA GLU A 100 -3.61 -13.35 -13.25
C GLU A 100 -4.30 -14.54 -13.92
N GLU A 101 -4.48 -15.64 -13.19
CA GLU A 101 -5.22 -16.81 -13.66
C GLU A 101 -6.68 -16.46 -13.97
N MET A 102 -7.37 -15.80 -13.03
CA MET A 102 -8.74 -15.33 -13.21
C MET A 102 -8.89 -14.40 -14.43
N ALA A 103 -7.91 -13.53 -14.68
CA ALA A 103 -7.90 -12.65 -15.84
C ALA A 103 -7.69 -13.41 -17.17
N ARG A 104 -6.95 -14.53 -17.17
CA ARG A 104 -6.78 -15.40 -18.34
C ARG A 104 -8.08 -16.13 -18.66
N ASP A 105 -8.73 -16.71 -17.65
CA ASP A 105 -10.01 -17.42 -17.80
C ASP A 105 -11.10 -16.50 -18.32
N TYR A 106 -11.18 -15.27 -17.79
CA TYR A 106 -12.14 -14.28 -18.27
C TYR A 106 -11.93 -13.91 -19.75
N ARG A 107 -10.67 -13.86 -20.21
CA ARG A 107 -10.36 -13.62 -21.64
C ARG A 107 -10.79 -14.81 -22.49
N LEU A 108 -10.55 -16.04 -22.04
CA LEU A 108 -10.98 -17.25 -22.73
C LEU A 108 -12.51 -17.31 -22.83
N LEU A 109 -13.21 -16.99 -21.74
CA LEU A 109 -14.67 -16.92 -21.71
C LEU A 109 -15.21 -15.88 -22.69
N LYS A 110 -14.57 -14.70 -22.78
CA LYS A 110 -14.93 -13.71 -23.80
C LYS A 110 -14.70 -14.20 -25.23
N LYS A 111 -13.69 -15.02 -25.48
CA LYS A 111 -13.44 -15.60 -26.81
C LYS A 111 -14.47 -16.68 -27.14
N LEU A 112 -14.83 -17.52 -26.19
CA LEU A 112 -15.93 -18.50 -26.32
C LEU A 112 -17.25 -17.79 -26.63
N LYS A 113 -17.62 -16.77 -25.87
CA LYS A 113 -18.85 -15.98 -26.10
C LYS A 113 -18.87 -15.28 -27.47
N LYS A 114 -17.69 -14.94 -28.01
CA LYS A 114 -17.53 -14.38 -29.35
C LYS A 114 -17.49 -15.44 -30.46
N GLY A 115 -17.51 -16.73 -30.11
CA GLY A 115 -17.40 -17.85 -31.06
C GLY A 115 -16.00 -18.03 -31.65
N SER A 116 -14.97 -17.40 -31.08
CA SER A 116 -13.59 -17.49 -31.59
C SER A 116 -12.86 -18.76 -31.12
N ILE A 117 -13.41 -19.46 -30.13
CA ILE A 117 -12.90 -20.72 -29.54
C ILE A 117 -14.11 -21.65 -29.34
N LYS A 118 -13.93 -22.95 -29.54
CA LYS A 118 -14.96 -23.98 -29.30
C LYS A 118 -15.04 -24.37 -27.82
N GLU A 119 -16.14 -24.99 -27.40
CA GLU A 119 -16.33 -25.42 -26.01
C GLU A 119 -15.25 -26.42 -25.56
N ASP A 120 -14.91 -27.41 -26.39
CA ASP A 120 -13.82 -28.35 -26.12
C ASP A 120 -12.46 -27.65 -25.94
N ASP A 121 -12.17 -26.65 -26.78
CA ASP A 121 -10.90 -25.91 -26.71
C ASP A 121 -10.85 -25.02 -25.45
N PHE A 122 -12.00 -24.53 -25.00
CA PHE A 122 -12.12 -23.76 -23.75
C PHE A 122 -11.88 -24.65 -22.54
N ALA A 123 -12.43 -25.87 -22.52
CA ALA A 123 -12.27 -26.80 -21.41
C ALA A 123 -10.82 -27.32 -21.28
N LYS A 124 -10.13 -27.59 -22.40
CA LYS A 124 -8.68 -27.89 -22.41
C LYS A 124 -7.83 -26.75 -21.86
N LEU A 125 -8.14 -25.51 -22.25
CA LEU A 125 -7.34 -24.34 -21.89
C LEU A 125 -7.57 -23.85 -20.46
N THR A 126 -8.71 -24.18 -19.87
CA THR A 126 -9.06 -23.88 -18.46
C THR A 126 -8.78 -25.04 -17.52
N GLY A 127 -8.32 -26.19 -18.04
CA GLY A 127 -8.07 -27.39 -17.23
C GLY A 127 -9.36 -28.06 -16.72
N ALA A 128 -10.52 -27.70 -17.27
CA ALA A 128 -11.82 -28.24 -16.89
C ALA A 128 -12.11 -29.61 -17.51
N ASP A 129 -11.29 -30.07 -18.47
CA ASP A 129 -11.39 -31.39 -19.09
C ASP A 129 -10.85 -32.55 -18.23
N ASP A 130 -10.01 -32.25 -17.22
CA ASP A 130 -9.36 -33.27 -16.37
C ASP A 130 -10.23 -33.68 -15.15
N PHE A 131 -11.52 -33.33 -15.15
CA PHE A 131 -12.50 -33.63 -14.08
C PHE A 131 -13.66 -34.51 -14.55
#